data_AF-A0A0B8NIF4-F1
#
_entry.id   AF-A0A0B8NIF4-F1
#
_cell.length_a   1.000
_cell.length_b   1.000
_cell.length_c   1.000
_cell.angle_alpha   90.00
_cell.angle_beta   90.00
_cell.angle_gamma   90.00
#
_symmetry.space_group_name_H-M   'P 1'
#
loop_
_entity.id
_entity.type
_entity.pdbx_description
1 polymer ?
#
loop_
_entity_poly.entity_id
_entity_poly.type
_entity_poly.pdbx_seq_one_letter_code
_entity_poly.pdbx_strand_id
1 'polypeptide(L)'
;MKRVKQLVAVVIACALSPIASASVLNDISNEQLLFCANVSGVHGASIESRTAFRNYLVSERSYKYSKLVDSERAYLSGMTEEQQEQARKAYQNQCADTGNQLFFKGY
;
A
#
# COMPACT_ATOMS: atom_id res chain seq x y z
N MET A 1 13.15 -9.54 41.87
CA MET A 1 13.63 -9.41 40.49
C MET A 1 12.42 -9.28 39.55
N LYS A 2 12.12 -8.08 39.04
CA LYS A 2 11.00 -7.85 38.10
C LYS A 2 11.60 -7.58 36.72
N ARG A 3 11.36 -8.48 35.76
CA ARG A 3 11.77 -8.31 34.36
C ARG A 3 10.71 -7.47 33.67
N VAL A 4 10.99 -6.19 33.43
CA VAL A 4 10.17 -5.33 32.57
C VAL A 4 10.51 -5.68 31.13
N LYS A 5 9.55 -6.25 30.40
CA LYS A 5 9.68 -6.52 28.96
C LYS A 5 9.62 -5.18 28.23
N GLN A 6 10.74 -4.78 27.64
CA GLN A 6 10.84 -3.65 26.72
C GLN A 6 10.02 -3.96 25.46
N LEU A 7 8.91 -3.25 25.27
CA LEU A 7 8.21 -3.16 24.00
C LEU A 7 8.97 -2.17 23.12
N VAL A 8 9.65 -2.69 22.09
CA VAL A 8 10.30 -1.86 21.07
C VAL A 8 9.21 -1.34 20.14
N ALA A 9 8.78 -0.10 20.36
CA ALA A 9 7.99 0.64 19.39
C ALA A 9 8.90 1.02 18.22
N VAL A 10 8.80 0.30 17.11
CA VAL A 10 9.47 0.66 15.85
C VAL A 10 8.69 1.82 15.24
N VAL A 11 9.08 3.04 15.57
CA VAL A 11 8.64 4.26 14.89
C VAL A 11 9.56 4.46 13.70
N ILE A 12 9.13 4.01 12.51
CA ILE A 12 9.81 4.35 11.26
C ILE A 12 9.41 5.78 10.91
N ALA A 13 10.26 6.73 11.29
CA ALA A 13 10.19 8.10 10.80
C ALA A 13 10.74 8.12 9.36
N CYS A 14 9.87 7.90 8.37
CA CYS A 14 10.23 8.16 6.98
C CYS A 14 10.17 9.66 6.72
N ALA A 15 11.35 10.28 6.60
CA ALA A 15 11.50 11.63 6.08
C ALA A 15 11.06 11.68 4.61
N LEU A 16 9.89 12.26 4.34
CA LEU A 16 9.40 12.51 2.99
C LEU A 16 10.18 13.66 2.37
N SER A 17 11.06 13.34 1.42
CA SER A 17 11.66 14.31 0.49
C SER A 17 10.85 14.29 -0.81
N PRO A 18 10.38 15.43 -1.34
CA PRO A 18 9.65 15.47 -2.59
C PRO A 18 10.64 15.50 -3.76
N ILE A 19 10.57 14.50 -4.62
CA ILE A 19 10.80 14.45 -6.09
C ILE A 19 11.04 12.97 -6.40
N ALA A 20 9.97 12.28 -6.80
CA ALA A 20 10.05 10.88 -7.18
C ALA A 20 10.51 10.74 -8.63
N SER A 21 11.82 10.61 -8.81
CA SER A 21 12.40 10.06 -10.04
C SER A 21 11.96 8.60 -10.21
N ALA A 22 11.85 8.12 -11.46
CA ALA A 22 11.41 6.76 -11.78
C ALA A 22 12.22 5.64 -11.06
N SER A 23 13.42 5.94 -10.56
CA SER A 23 14.23 5.06 -9.72
C SER A 23 13.54 4.69 -8.40
N VAL A 24 12.80 5.62 -7.78
CA VAL A 24 12.21 5.44 -6.44
C VAL A 24 11.12 4.35 -6.43
N LEU A 25 10.35 4.22 -7.52
CA LEU A 25 9.30 3.20 -7.60
C LEU A 25 9.87 1.79 -7.65
N ASN A 26 11.04 1.63 -8.29
CA ASN A 26 11.70 0.34 -8.35
C ASN A 26 12.29 -0.10 -7.01
N ASP A 27 12.54 0.85 -6.11
CA ASP A 27 13.08 0.58 -4.77
C ASP A 27 11.98 0.20 -3.76
N ILE A 28 10.70 0.39 -4.11
CA ILE A 28 9.58 -0.03 -3.26
C ILE A 28 9.48 -1.56 -3.28
N SER A 29 9.45 -2.16 -2.10
CA SER A 29 9.34 -3.62 -1.96
C SER A 29 7.99 -4.14 -2.45
N ASN A 30 7.98 -5.40 -2.87
CA ASN A 30 6.76 -6.06 -3.33
C ASN A 30 5.69 -6.13 -2.23
N GLU A 31 6.09 -6.30 -0.97
CA GLU A 31 5.18 -6.34 0.17
C GLU A 31 4.48 -4.99 0.37
N GLN A 32 5.23 -3.88 0.25
CA GLN A 32 4.66 -2.54 0.35
C GLN A 32 3.71 -2.25 -0.82
N LEU A 33 4.07 -2.65 -2.05
CA LEU A 33 3.21 -2.50 -3.22
C LEU A 33 1.93 -3.33 -3.09
N LEU A 34 2.01 -4.57 -2.62
CA LEU A 34 0.85 -5.42 -2.35
C LEU A 34 -0.04 -4.85 -1.25
N PHE A 35 0.56 -4.34 -0.17
CA PHE A 35 -0.16 -3.65 0.88
C PHE A 35 -0.93 -2.47 0.31
N CYS A 36 -0.27 -1.61 -0.48
CA CYS A 36 -0.90 -0.45 -1.12
C CYS A 36 -1.99 -0.84 -2.14
N ALA A 37 -1.80 -1.91 -2.90
CA ALA A 37 -2.82 -2.45 -3.80
C ALA A 37 -4.08 -2.93 -3.04
N ASN A 38 -3.90 -3.50 -1.84
CA ASN A 38 -5.00 -3.98 -1.02
C ASN A 38 -5.74 -2.84 -0.29
N VAL A 39 -5.01 -1.93 0.38
CA VAL A 39 -5.64 -0.81 1.11
C VAL A 39 -6.30 0.21 0.17
N SER A 40 -5.87 0.30 -1.08
CA SER A 40 -6.57 1.12 -2.08
C SER A 40 -7.92 0.53 -2.54
N GLY A 41 -8.26 -0.69 -2.09
CA GLY A 41 -9.57 -1.30 -2.27
C GLY A 41 -10.63 -0.88 -1.24
N VAL A 42 -10.25 -0.16 -0.17
CA VAL A 42 -11.21 0.30 0.86
C VAL A 42 -12.07 1.46 0.36
N HIS A 43 -13.24 1.63 0.97
CA HIS A 43 -14.12 2.75 0.64
C HIS A 43 -13.43 4.10 0.89
N GLY A 44 -13.50 5.01 -0.09
CA GLY A 44 -12.87 6.33 -0.03
C GLY A 44 -11.40 6.39 -0.46
N ALA A 45 -10.79 5.28 -0.87
CA ALA A 45 -9.51 5.29 -1.59
C ALA A 45 -9.71 5.53 -3.10
N SER A 46 -8.66 6.00 -3.80
CA SER A 46 -8.75 6.26 -5.25
C SER A 46 -8.76 4.95 -6.05
N ILE A 47 -9.74 4.85 -6.94
CA ILE A 47 -9.89 3.72 -7.87
C ILE A 47 -8.75 3.73 -8.90
N GLU A 48 -8.28 4.91 -9.28
CA GLU A 48 -7.14 5.12 -10.18
C GLU A 48 -5.86 4.56 -9.54
N SER A 49 -5.55 4.96 -8.31
CA SER A 49 -4.41 4.42 -7.56
C SER A 49 -4.46 2.90 -7.43
N ARG A 50 -5.64 2.35 -7.12
CA ARG A 50 -5.85 0.89 -7.03
C ARG A 50 -5.53 0.18 -8.34
N THR A 51 -6.00 0.75 -9.45
CA THR A 51 -5.74 0.20 -10.79
C THR A 51 -4.26 0.27 -11.12
N ALA A 52 -3.63 1.42 -10.85
CA ALA A 52 -2.22 1.65 -11.12
C ALA A 52 -1.29 0.71 -10.32
N PHE A 53 -1.56 0.49 -9.04
CA PHE A 53 -0.81 -0.49 -8.24
C PHE A 53 -0.90 -1.90 -8.82
N ARG A 54 -2.09 -2.33 -9.23
CA ARG A 54 -2.30 -3.66 -9.80
C ARG A 54 -1.58 -3.81 -11.13
N ASN A 55 -1.68 -2.82 -11.99
CA ASN A 55 -1.05 -2.84 -13.30
C ASN A 55 0.48 -2.84 -13.16
N TYR A 56 1.04 -2.01 -12.28
CA TYR A 56 2.49 -2.03 -11.98
C TYR A 56 2.96 -3.38 -11.45
N LEU A 57 2.21 -3.99 -10.52
CA LEU A 57 2.53 -5.33 -9.99
C LEU A 57 2.50 -6.40 -11.08
N VAL A 58 1.56 -6.31 -12.03
CA VAL A 58 1.46 -7.25 -13.15
C VAL A 58 2.55 -7.04 -14.18
N SER A 59 2.77 -5.80 -14.64
CA SER A 59 3.68 -5.50 -15.75
C SER A 59 5.14 -5.53 -15.32
N GLU A 60 5.47 -4.94 -14.16
CA GLU A 60 6.87 -4.75 -13.74
C GLU A 60 7.32 -5.78 -12.70
N ARG A 61 6.39 -6.39 -11.96
CA ARG A 61 6.72 -7.30 -10.84
C ARG A 61 6.27 -8.74 -11.04
N SER A 62 5.76 -9.08 -12.23
CA SER A 62 5.37 -10.46 -12.61
C SER A 62 4.28 -11.08 -11.73
N TYR A 63 3.44 -10.27 -11.09
CA TYR A 63 2.28 -10.78 -10.35
C TYR A 63 1.18 -11.23 -11.31
N LYS A 64 0.42 -12.26 -10.90
CA LYS A 64 -0.80 -12.65 -11.60
C LYS A 64 -1.97 -11.80 -11.11
N TYR A 65 -2.71 -11.18 -12.02
CA TYR A 65 -3.87 -10.34 -11.67
C TYR A 65 -4.88 -11.07 -10.76
N SER A 66 -5.17 -12.35 -11.03
CA SER A 66 -6.07 -13.15 -10.20
C SER A 66 -5.62 -13.24 -8.74
N LYS A 67 -4.32 -13.34 -8.48
CA LYS A 67 -3.76 -13.37 -7.13
C LYS A 67 -3.85 -12.03 -6.41
N LEU A 68 -3.80 -10.92 -7.15
CA LEU A 68 -4.02 -9.59 -6.58
C LEU A 68 -5.47 -9.40 -6.16
N VAL A 69 -6.43 -9.86 -6.99
CA VAL A 69 -7.85 -9.81 -6.65
C VAL A 69 -8.18 -10.69 -5.44
N ASP A 70 -7.62 -11.90 -5.39
CA ASP A 70 -7.81 -12.80 -4.24
C ASP A 70 -7.24 -12.19 -2.95
N SER A 71 -6.03 -11.60 -3.03
CA SER A 71 -5.36 -10.93 -1.91
C SER A 71 -6.17 -9.76 -1.37
N GLU A 72 -6.67 -8.88 -2.25
CA GLU A 72 -7.49 -7.75 -1.83
C GLU A 72 -8.81 -8.23 -1.21
N ARG A 73 -9.47 -9.21 -1.83
CA ARG A 73 -10.71 -9.77 -1.27
C ARG A 73 -10.49 -10.32 0.14
N ALA A 74 -9.40 -11.07 0.34
CA ALA A 74 -9.04 -11.60 1.65
C ALA A 74 -8.75 -10.46 2.65
N TYR A 75 -8.04 -9.42 2.21
CA TYR A 75 -7.74 -8.24 3.03
C TYR A 75 -9.02 -7.52 3.49
N LEU A 76 -9.96 -7.28 2.58
CA LEU A 76 -11.19 -6.54 2.87
C LEU A 76 -12.24 -7.37 3.61
N SER A 77 -12.16 -8.70 3.53
CA SER A 77 -13.19 -9.57 4.09
C SER A 77 -13.28 -9.48 5.61
N GLY A 78 -14.49 -9.24 6.13
CA GLY A 78 -14.75 -9.22 7.56
C GLY A 78 -14.20 -8.00 8.31
N MET A 79 -13.78 -6.94 7.60
CA MET A 79 -13.33 -5.71 8.24
C MET A 79 -14.48 -5.00 8.96
N THR A 80 -14.24 -4.61 10.21
CA THR A 80 -15.11 -3.67 10.94
C THR A 80 -15.00 -2.25 10.37
N GLU A 81 -15.94 -1.36 10.71
CA GLU A 81 -15.86 0.05 10.31
C GLU A 81 -14.57 0.72 10.80
N GLU A 82 -14.13 0.42 12.03
CA GLU A 82 -12.86 0.92 12.57
C GLU A 82 -11.66 0.45 11.75
N GLN A 83 -11.65 -0.83 11.35
CA GLN A 83 -10.57 -1.38 10.51
C GLN A 83 -10.57 -0.77 9.11
N GLN A 84 -11.75 -0.52 8.53
CA GLN A 84 -11.85 0.20 7.26
C GLN A 84 -11.30 1.62 7.37
N GLU A 85 -11.60 2.31 8.46
CA GLU A 85 -11.08 3.66 8.70
C GLU A 85 -9.56 3.68 8.91
N GLN A 86 -9.02 2.71 9.64
CA GLN A 86 -7.56 2.55 9.80
C GLN A 86 -6.88 2.26 8.46
N ALA A 87 -7.45 1.37 7.64
CA ALA A 87 -6.93 1.05 6.31
C ALA A 87 -7.02 2.25 5.36
N ARG A 88 -8.08 3.06 5.44
CA ARG A 88 -8.22 4.32 4.68
C ARG A 88 -7.14 5.33 5.07
N LYS A 89 -6.88 5.49 6.37
CA LYS A 89 -5.76 6.32 6.87
C LYS A 89 -4.41 5.80 6.39
N ALA A 90 -4.21 4.48 6.41
CA ALA A 90 -2.98 3.89 5.90
C ALA A 90 -2.80 4.16 4.40
N TYR A 91 -3.87 4.04 3.60
CA TYR A 91 -3.85 4.43 2.20
C TYR A 91 -3.43 5.90 2.03
N GLN A 92 -4.11 6.83 2.73
CA GLN A 92 -3.85 8.26 2.62
C GLN A 92 -2.41 8.63 3.00
N ASN A 93 -1.89 8.03 4.08
CA ASN A 93 -0.59 8.42 4.63
C ASN A 93 0.60 7.71 3.97
N GLN A 94 0.39 6.53 3.37
CA GLN A 94 1.50 5.68 2.91
C GLN A 94 1.45 5.32 1.43
N CYS A 95 0.28 5.39 0.80
CA CYS A 95 0.07 4.82 -0.54
C CYS A 95 -0.45 5.81 -1.57
N ALA A 96 -1.14 6.89 -1.15
CA ALA A 96 -1.79 7.83 -2.07
C ALA A 96 -0.79 8.46 -3.05
N ASP A 97 0.36 8.94 -2.56
CA ASP A 97 1.37 9.59 -3.41
C ASP A 97 1.98 8.60 -4.42
N THR A 98 2.33 7.39 -3.97
CA THR A 98 2.84 6.35 -4.87
C THR A 98 1.80 5.92 -5.90
N GLY A 99 0.53 5.76 -5.50
CA GLY A 99 -0.56 5.42 -6.40
C GLY A 99 -0.77 6.48 -7.48
N ASN A 100 -0.75 7.75 -7.10
CA ASN A 100 -0.84 8.87 -8.03
C ASN A 100 0.35 8.90 -8.99
N GLN A 101 1.58 8.68 -8.50
CA GLN A 101 2.76 8.63 -9.36
C GLN A 101 2.70 7.48 -10.36
N LEU A 102 2.21 6.30 -9.96
CA LEU A 102 2.02 5.16 -10.85
C LEU A 102 0.96 5.49 -11.92
N PHE A 103 -0.17 6.05 -11.51
CA PHE A 103 -1.24 6.46 -12.42
C PHE A 103 -0.74 7.49 -13.47
N PHE A 104 -0.03 8.53 -13.04
CA PHE A 104 0.53 9.52 -13.96
C PHE A 104 1.62 8.96 -14.90
N LYS A 105 2.23 7.83 -14.54
CA LYS A 105 3.16 7.10 -15.41
C LYS A 105 2.46 6.15 -16.38
N GLY A 106 1.13 6.03 -16.30
CA GLY A 106 0.33 5.21 -17.20
C GLY A 106 0.23 3.74 -16.79
N TYR A 107 0.54 3.43 -15.53
CA TYR A 107 0.15 2.15 -14.94
C TYR A 107 -1.32 2.21 -14.56
#